data_AF-A0A074X8D6-F1
#
_entry.id   AF-A0A074X8D6-F1
#
_cell.length_a   1.000
_cell.length_b   1.000
_cell.length_c   1.000
_cell.angle_alpha   90.00
_cell.angle_beta   90.00
_cell.angle_gamma   90.00
#
_symmetry.space_group_name_H-M   'P 1'
#
loop_
_entity.id
_entity.type
_entity.pdbx_description
1 polymer ?
#
loop_
_entity_poly.entity_id
_entity_poly.type
_entity_poly.pdbx_seq_one_letter_code
_entity_poly.pdbx_strand_id
1 'polypeptide(L)'
;MSSLLAASTRAPRRILATELCLGSTQIRMRSRIAPRLRDKYYRGRRVLTPETLAAEEKFEQSMTSAGQELKTEFDELLRRKGKATLPERMGLVQREEEMALVEKMGLAETTAAAASELSTKQALFICLWLGQYAKNHGSPPSPEALRLIFGALDPLSLDDVYDSTFILRNKGTVQCAKTGRRLINQCAELGHAEAAIQVVASALRQDAIKPGVLRNPTVMKATERVHEGAKTGNVRALVMEANLARHMGQVGRATAQYQKAVDRIMKDGGVQEGDKYSLIKDELSSPWIELGYLRTTQGQMVDAMKAYLAGQESDDPMAFFNLARLDLFMAGTHSHDWLYNMTKAAASGHYLAAQELGEYYANSAANSPKPQESLLVKLSGFVEFLRKPYLDLNPKTNIHHHDAFANTPQLRIKLAHEWLSTARHNYYLFANISLAQLYLQKFMYPQGTLKKPLDPYGHSTDSGAIVNPLFDPAKAQVMLTEVLTACRRIAEAKSVSTTNAEYRHNARPWSHHPEVLEAVESTETLQELEEQAEMIADAAGIDIYSSTALAPEIPHLGFIRAHKGTRGEGLAELPKDDEPERANQEAVK
;
A
#
# COMPACT_ATOMS: atom_id res chain seq x y z
N MET A 1 6.65 53.04 2.71
CA MET A 1 6.84 51.88 3.61
C MET A 1 5.47 51.30 4.02
N SER A 2 4.66 50.94 3.03
CA SER A 2 3.34 50.32 3.19
C SER A 2 3.07 49.49 1.94
N SER A 3 3.40 48.19 1.94
CA SER A 3 2.99 47.20 0.91
C SER A 3 3.75 45.87 1.09
N LEU A 4 3.47 45.07 2.13
CA LEU A 4 3.91 43.65 2.18
C LEU A 4 3.14 42.79 3.21
N LEU A 5 1.90 43.16 3.59
CA LEU A 5 1.14 42.51 4.68
C LEU A 5 -0.21 41.90 4.25
N ALA A 6 -0.33 41.38 3.03
CA ALA A 6 -1.58 40.77 2.56
C ALA A 6 -1.41 39.48 1.74
N ALA A 7 -0.50 38.60 2.17
CA ALA A 7 -0.30 37.29 1.53
C ALA A 7 -0.08 36.17 2.56
N SER A 8 -1.01 35.91 3.48
CA SER A 8 -0.96 34.68 4.30
C SER A 8 -2.29 34.25 4.93
N THR A 9 -3.41 34.35 4.23
CA THR A 9 -4.67 33.72 4.68
C THR A 9 -5.39 32.95 3.58
N ARG A 10 -4.64 32.18 2.78
CA ARG A 10 -5.21 31.03 2.07
C ARG A 10 -4.86 29.76 2.84
N ALA A 11 -5.59 29.51 3.93
CA ALA A 11 -5.71 28.16 4.45
C ALA A 11 -6.37 27.28 3.35
N PRO A 12 -5.89 26.07 3.09
CA PRO A 12 -6.44 25.21 2.04
C PRO A 12 -7.80 24.65 2.49
N ARG A 13 -8.87 25.42 2.33
CA ARG A 13 -10.26 24.92 2.37
C ARG A 13 -10.62 24.03 1.16
N ARG A 14 -9.62 23.60 0.36
CA ARG A 14 -9.79 22.86 -0.89
C ARG A 14 -9.67 21.34 -0.76
N ILE A 15 -9.24 20.80 0.38
CA ILE A 15 -9.03 19.34 0.50
C ILE A 15 -10.37 18.59 0.65
N LEU A 16 -11.36 19.13 1.37
CA LEU A 16 -12.60 18.38 1.68
C LEU A 16 -13.58 18.16 0.52
N ALA A 17 -13.55 19.00 -0.52
CA ALA A 17 -14.43 18.84 -1.68
C ALA A 17 -13.75 18.11 -2.84
N THR A 18 -12.42 18.08 -2.88
CA THR A 18 -11.67 17.62 -4.05
C THR A 18 -11.43 16.11 -4.00
N GLU A 19 -11.23 15.53 -2.81
CA GLU A 19 -11.10 14.08 -2.64
C GLU A 19 -12.44 13.32 -2.75
N LEU A 20 -13.57 14.01 -2.55
CA LEU A 20 -14.90 13.45 -2.82
C LEU A 20 -15.37 13.65 -4.28
N CYS A 21 -14.65 14.45 -5.10
CA CYS A 21 -15.10 14.83 -6.45
C CYS A 21 -14.13 14.48 -7.60
N LEU A 22 -12.88 14.10 -7.36
CA LEU A 22 -11.95 13.71 -8.43
C LEU A 22 -12.08 12.23 -8.79
N GLY A 23 -13.17 11.93 -9.50
CA GLY A 23 -13.42 10.61 -10.06
C GLY A 23 -14.36 10.60 -11.26
N SER A 24 -14.40 11.66 -12.09
CA SER A 24 -14.95 11.56 -13.46
C SER A 24 -14.65 12.79 -14.33
N THR A 25 -13.51 12.79 -15.02
CA THR A 25 -13.32 13.63 -16.21
C THR A 25 -13.06 12.72 -17.42
N GLN A 26 -14.14 12.13 -17.95
CA GLN A 26 -14.11 11.48 -19.26
C GLN A 26 -14.02 12.54 -20.37
N ILE A 27 -12.84 12.64 -20.99
CA ILE A 27 -12.64 13.35 -22.25
C ILE A 27 -13.35 12.57 -23.37
N ARG A 28 -14.48 13.10 -23.86
CA ARG A 28 -15.12 12.64 -25.10
C ARG A 28 -14.31 13.12 -26.30
N MET A 29 -13.53 12.23 -26.91
CA MET A 29 -13.12 12.40 -28.31
C MET A 29 -13.83 11.37 -29.19
N ARG A 30 -14.70 11.87 -30.07
CA ARG A 30 -15.30 11.13 -31.18
C ARG A 30 -14.35 11.21 -32.37
N SER A 31 -13.87 10.08 -32.88
CA SER A 31 -13.32 10.00 -34.24
C SER A 31 -13.97 8.85 -35.01
N ARG A 32 -14.52 9.20 -36.17
CA ARG A 32 -15.18 8.31 -37.14
C ARG A 32 -14.13 7.59 -38.00
N ILE A 33 -14.26 6.25 -38.04
CA ILE A 33 -14.21 5.33 -39.20
C ILE A 33 -13.24 5.61 -40.37
N ALA A 34 -12.41 4.60 -40.71
CA ALA A 34 -12.37 4.03 -42.06
C ALA A 34 -11.91 2.54 -42.05
N PRO A 35 -12.43 1.69 -42.96
CA PRO A 35 -12.32 0.22 -42.91
C PRO A 35 -11.30 -0.32 -43.92
N ARG A 36 -10.70 -1.48 -43.59
CA ARG A 36 -10.34 -2.63 -44.45
C ARG A 36 -9.07 -3.31 -43.92
N LEU A 37 -9.23 -4.57 -43.53
CA LEU A 37 -8.43 -5.69 -44.05
C LEU A 37 -9.08 -6.98 -43.56
N ARG A 38 -9.85 -7.59 -44.47
CA ARG A 38 -10.36 -8.96 -44.36
C ARG A 38 -9.34 -9.89 -45.02
N ASP A 39 -9.24 -11.06 -44.42
CA ASP A 39 -8.86 -12.36 -44.99
C ASP A 39 -7.44 -12.89 -44.84
N LYS A 40 -7.45 -14.17 -44.46
CA LYS A 40 -6.44 -15.24 -44.52
C LYS A 40 -5.44 -15.31 -43.37
N TYR A 41 -5.76 -16.12 -42.35
CA TYR A 41 -4.80 -17.10 -41.83
C TYR A 41 -5.48 -18.44 -41.47
N TYR A 42 -4.73 -19.50 -41.76
CA TYR A 42 -5.11 -20.88 -42.05
C TYR A 42 -5.78 -21.68 -40.92
N ARG A 43 -6.83 -22.45 -41.29
CA ARG A 43 -7.20 -23.69 -40.60
C ARG A 43 -6.26 -24.80 -41.08
N GLY A 44 -5.33 -25.24 -40.25
CA GLY A 44 -4.57 -26.46 -40.45
C GLY A 44 -4.90 -27.46 -39.35
N ARG A 45 -5.68 -28.51 -39.64
CA ARG A 45 -5.63 -29.75 -38.85
C ARG A 45 -4.27 -30.36 -39.14
N ARG A 46 -3.38 -30.43 -38.14
CA ARG A 46 -2.15 -31.22 -38.26
C ARG A 46 -2.52 -32.69 -38.20
N VAL A 47 -2.16 -33.40 -39.27
CA VAL A 47 -1.99 -34.85 -39.24
C VAL A 47 -0.63 -35.09 -38.60
N LEU A 48 -0.60 -35.80 -37.47
CA LEU A 48 0.64 -36.26 -36.85
C LEU A 48 1.34 -37.19 -37.84
N THR A 49 2.52 -36.82 -38.30
CA THR A 49 3.36 -37.70 -39.12
C THR A 49 4.05 -38.73 -38.21
N PRO A 50 4.39 -39.92 -38.71
CA PRO A 50 5.16 -40.92 -37.96
C PRO A 50 6.47 -40.35 -37.38
N GLU A 51 7.08 -39.38 -38.07
CA GLU A 51 8.28 -38.67 -37.62
C GLU A 51 8.01 -37.79 -36.40
N THR A 52 6.83 -37.15 -36.31
CA THR A 52 6.44 -36.38 -35.13
C THR A 52 6.13 -37.27 -33.93
N LEU A 53 5.55 -38.46 -34.14
CA LEU A 53 5.32 -39.45 -33.09
C LEU A 53 6.64 -40.05 -32.57
N ALA A 54 7.58 -40.36 -33.46
CA ALA A 54 8.91 -40.85 -33.07
C ALA A 54 9.75 -39.78 -32.32
N ALA A 55 9.57 -38.50 -32.64
CA ALA A 55 10.18 -37.40 -31.90
C ALA A 55 9.55 -37.21 -30.50
N GLU A 56 8.25 -37.49 -30.37
CA GLU A 56 7.53 -37.50 -29.08
C GLU A 56 8.03 -38.63 -28.16
N GLU A 57 8.17 -39.83 -28.71
CA GLU A 57 8.64 -41.02 -28.00
C GLU A 57 10.10 -40.89 -27.53
N LYS A 58 10.98 -40.30 -28.37
CA LYS A 58 12.36 -39.98 -27.97
C LYS A 58 12.45 -38.94 -26.85
N PHE A 59 11.54 -37.96 -26.84
CA PHE A 59 11.54 -36.92 -25.81
C PHE A 59 11.03 -37.48 -24.48
N GLU A 60 9.97 -38.30 -24.50
CA GLU A 60 9.51 -39.01 -23.30
C GLU A 60 10.59 -39.95 -22.76
N GLN A 61 11.31 -40.67 -23.62
CA GLN A 61 12.45 -41.49 -23.20
C GLN A 61 13.59 -40.65 -22.61
N SER A 62 13.89 -39.47 -23.16
CA SER A 62 14.94 -38.59 -22.64
C SER A 62 14.59 -37.99 -21.27
N MET A 63 13.34 -37.60 -21.05
CA MET A 63 12.86 -37.10 -19.76
C MET A 63 12.81 -38.21 -18.71
N THR A 64 12.40 -39.42 -19.11
CA THR A 64 12.38 -40.60 -18.24
C THR A 64 13.80 -41.03 -17.87
N SER A 65 14.75 -40.96 -18.81
CA SER A 65 16.17 -41.25 -18.59
C SER A 65 16.81 -40.25 -17.62
N ALA A 66 16.60 -38.94 -17.83
CA ALA A 66 17.15 -37.91 -16.96
C ALA A 66 16.57 -37.99 -15.54
N GLY A 67 15.26 -38.26 -15.41
CA GLY A 67 14.61 -38.49 -14.12
C GLY A 67 15.08 -39.77 -13.42
N GLN A 68 15.42 -40.82 -14.18
CA GLN A 68 15.98 -42.06 -13.63
C GLN A 68 17.42 -41.87 -13.17
N GLU A 69 18.29 -41.19 -13.93
CA GLU A 69 19.68 -40.93 -13.53
C GLU A 69 19.75 -40.14 -12.20
N LEU A 70 18.99 -39.05 -12.07
CA LEU A 70 18.89 -38.26 -10.84
C LEU A 70 18.39 -39.08 -9.64
N LYS A 71 17.39 -39.93 -9.86
CA LYS A 71 16.87 -40.83 -8.81
C LYS A 71 17.93 -41.85 -8.38
N THR A 72 18.70 -42.38 -9.32
CA THR A 72 19.76 -43.37 -9.04
C THR A 72 20.90 -42.74 -8.23
N GLU A 73 21.28 -41.51 -8.57
CA GLU A 73 22.34 -40.75 -7.87
C GLU A 73 21.93 -40.38 -6.44
N PHE A 74 20.65 -40.03 -6.24
CA PHE A 74 20.07 -39.76 -4.92
C PHE A 74 19.97 -41.02 -4.04
N ASP A 75 19.56 -42.16 -4.61
CA ASP A 75 19.52 -43.45 -3.92
C ASP A 75 20.93 -43.94 -3.54
N GLU A 76 21.95 -43.61 -4.34
CA GLU A 76 23.35 -43.91 -4.03
C GLU A 76 23.91 -43.02 -2.90
N LEU A 77 23.53 -41.75 -2.85
CA LEU A 77 23.79 -40.84 -1.72
C LEU A 77 23.13 -41.33 -0.42
N LEU A 78 21.90 -41.81 -0.48
CA LEU A 78 21.19 -42.43 0.65
C LEU A 78 21.85 -43.72 1.15
N ARG A 79 22.41 -44.54 0.26
CA ARG A 79 23.22 -45.70 0.66
C ARG A 79 24.51 -45.31 1.39
N ARG A 80 25.12 -44.17 1.05
CA ARG A 80 26.31 -43.65 1.74
C ARG A 80 25.98 -43.06 3.13
N LYS A 81 24.72 -42.65 3.39
CA LYS A 81 24.23 -42.04 4.64
C LYS A 81 24.20 -42.95 5.88
N GLY A 82 24.40 -44.26 5.74
CA GLY A 82 24.32 -45.22 6.86
C GLY A 82 25.36 -45.04 7.99
N LYS A 83 26.40 -44.19 7.81
CA LYS A 83 27.50 -44.05 8.78
C LYS A 83 27.96 -42.60 9.09
N ALA A 84 27.21 -41.57 8.66
CA ALA A 84 27.64 -40.17 8.82
C ALA A 84 27.36 -39.58 10.21
N THR A 85 28.30 -38.77 10.72
CA THR A 85 28.20 -38.02 11.99
C THR A 85 27.25 -36.81 11.88
N LEU A 86 26.74 -36.27 12.99
CA LEU A 86 25.75 -35.19 13.00
C LEU A 86 26.18 -33.92 12.21
N PRO A 87 27.43 -33.43 12.30
CA PRO A 87 27.91 -32.28 11.51
C PRO A 87 27.97 -32.58 10.01
N GLU A 88 28.36 -33.80 9.62
CA GLU A 88 28.35 -34.24 8.22
C GLU A 88 26.92 -34.36 7.68
N ARG A 89 25.96 -34.76 8.52
CA ARG A 89 24.54 -34.76 8.17
C ARG A 89 24.03 -33.34 7.93
N MET A 90 24.44 -32.35 8.73
CA MET A 90 24.03 -30.95 8.49
C MET A 90 24.63 -30.39 7.20
N GLY A 91 25.91 -30.66 6.92
CA GLY A 91 26.54 -30.24 5.66
C GLY A 91 25.95 -30.94 4.42
N LEU A 92 25.49 -32.18 4.56
CA LEU A 92 24.79 -32.91 3.50
C LEU A 92 23.37 -32.38 3.27
N VAL A 93 22.63 -32.02 4.33
CA VAL A 93 21.29 -31.41 4.19
C VAL A 93 21.39 -30.07 3.45
N GLN A 94 22.36 -29.22 3.79
CA GLN A 94 22.61 -27.97 3.06
C GLN A 94 22.93 -28.22 1.58
N ARG A 95 23.76 -29.22 1.26
CA ARG A 95 24.05 -29.59 -0.13
C ARG A 95 22.84 -30.16 -0.87
N GLU A 96 22.00 -30.94 -0.22
CA GLU A 96 20.76 -31.46 -0.82
C GLU A 96 19.78 -30.32 -1.10
N GLU A 97 19.66 -29.34 -0.20
CA GLU A 97 18.87 -28.14 -0.41
C GLU A 97 19.42 -27.27 -1.56
N GLU A 98 20.74 -27.09 -1.64
CA GLU A 98 21.40 -26.38 -2.74
C GLU A 98 21.21 -27.09 -4.09
N MET A 99 21.35 -28.41 -4.15
CA MET A 99 21.13 -29.17 -5.39
C MET A 99 19.66 -29.13 -5.82
N ALA A 100 18.72 -29.31 -4.88
CA ALA A 100 17.30 -29.18 -5.16
C ALA A 100 16.93 -27.77 -5.64
N LEU A 101 17.60 -26.74 -5.12
CA LEU A 101 17.43 -25.36 -5.56
C LEU A 101 17.91 -25.18 -7.02
N VAL A 102 19.12 -25.66 -7.34
CA VAL A 102 19.69 -25.61 -8.70
C VAL A 102 18.82 -26.38 -9.70
N GLU A 103 18.31 -27.55 -9.30
CA GLU A 103 17.39 -28.35 -10.11
C GLU A 103 16.09 -27.57 -10.40
N LYS A 104 15.45 -26.99 -9.37
CA LYS A 104 14.25 -26.17 -9.55
C LYS A 104 14.49 -24.93 -10.41
N MET A 105 15.66 -24.28 -10.27
CA MET A 105 16.05 -23.16 -11.13
C MET A 105 16.14 -23.58 -12.60
N GLY A 106 16.77 -24.73 -12.87
CA GLY A 106 16.89 -25.29 -14.21
C GLY A 106 15.53 -25.68 -14.81
N LEU A 107 14.70 -26.38 -14.03
CA LEU A 107 13.37 -26.85 -14.46
C LEU A 107 12.41 -25.70 -14.79
N ALA A 108 12.37 -24.67 -13.95
CA ALA A 108 11.41 -23.57 -14.09
C ALA A 108 11.97 -22.34 -14.84
N GLU A 109 13.22 -22.41 -15.33
CA GLU A 109 13.95 -21.28 -15.92
C GLU A 109 13.84 -19.99 -15.07
N THR A 110 14.13 -20.10 -13.76
CA THR A 110 13.81 -19.06 -12.78
C THR A 110 14.98 -18.65 -11.89
N THR A 111 14.78 -17.60 -11.08
CA THR A 111 15.78 -17.10 -10.12
C THR A 111 15.89 -18.03 -8.91
N ALA A 112 17.00 -17.95 -8.17
CA ALA A 112 17.17 -18.67 -6.90
C ALA A 112 16.04 -18.35 -5.91
N ALA A 113 15.67 -17.08 -5.77
CA ALA A 113 14.60 -16.65 -4.85
C ALA A 113 13.22 -17.22 -5.21
N ALA A 114 12.92 -17.40 -6.50
CA ALA A 114 11.68 -18.05 -6.92
C ALA A 114 11.78 -19.59 -6.78
N ALA A 115 12.93 -20.18 -7.07
CA ALA A 115 13.15 -21.62 -6.98
C ALA A 115 13.09 -22.13 -5.53
N SER A 116 13.57 -21.36 -4.55
CA SER A 116 13.40 -21.69 -3.12
C SER A 116 11.93 -21.72 -2.70
N GLU A 117 11.11 -20.94 -3.42
CA GLU A 117 9.65 -20.83 -3.39
C GLU A 117 8.87 -22.09 -3.73
N LEU A 118 9.31 -22.67 -4.84
CA LEU A 118 8.52 -23.64 -5.58
C LEU A 118 8.68 -25.02 -4.94
N SER A 119 7.59 -25.75 -4.85
CA SER A 119 7.68 -27.20 -4.66
C SER A 119 8.31 -27.84 -5.89
N THR A 120 8.94 -29.01 -5.73
CA THR A 120 9.51 -29.75 -6.87
C THR A 120 8.45 -30.06 -7.93
N LYS A 121 7.20 -30.33 -7.51
CA LYS A 121 6.09 -30.56 -8.44
C LYS A 121 5.69 -29.30 -9.21
N GLN A 122 5.69 -28.13 -8.57
CA GLN A 122 5.44 -26.86 -9.27
C GLN A 122 6.54 -26.57 -10.29
N ALA A 123 7.81 -26.80 -9.94
CA ALA A 123 8.92 -26.64 -10.87
C ALA A 123 8.83 -27.60 -12.08
N LEU A 124 8.51 -28.87 -11.83
CA LEU A 124 8.27 -29.87 -12.89
C LEU A 124 7.06 -29.48 -13.77
N PHE A 125 5.97 -29.00 -13.17
CA PHE A 125 4.81 -28.50 -13.91
C PHE A 125 5.21 -27.36 -14.85
N ILE A 126 5.96 -26.37 -14.36
CA ILE A 126 6.45 -25.24 -15.16
C ILE A 126 7.32 -25.73 -16.31
N CYS A 127 8.22 -26.69 -16.05
CA CYS A 127 9.07 -27.30 -17.08
C CYS A 127 8.25 -27.96 -18.20
N LEU A 128 7.31 -28.84 -17.84
CA LEU A 128 6.43 -29.53 -18.80
C LEU A 128 5.55 -28.52 -19.57
N TRP A 129 5.07 -27.50 -18.88
CA TRP A 129 4.30 -26.41 -19.48
C TRP A 129 5.10 -25.62 -20.50
N LEU A 130 6.34 -25.23 -20.18
CA LEU A 130 7.24 -24.51 -21.08
C LEU A 130 7.59 -25.37 -22.30
N GLY A 131 7.81 -26.67 -22.11
CA GLY A 131 8.02 -27.61 -23.19
C GLY A 131 6.84 -27.65 -24.16
N GLN A 132 5.60 -27.72 -23.65
CA GLN A 132 4.39 -27.66 -24.48
C GLN A 132 4.18 -26.29 -25.14
N TYR A 133 4.49 -25.20 -24.44
CA TYR A 133 4.43 -23.85 -24.97
C TYR A 133 5.39 -23.66 -26.17
N ALA A 134 6.60 -24.21 -26.08
CA ALA A 134 7.58 -24.22 -27.15
C ALA A 134 7.11 -25.07 -28.35
N LYS A 135 6.61 -26.29 -28.10
CA LYS A 135 6.03 -27.16 -29.14
C LYS A 135 4.88 -26.49 -29.90
N ASN A 136 4.10 -25.67 -29.22
CA ASN A 136 2.99 -24.91 -29.76
C ASN A 136 3.38 -23.55 -30.35
N HIS A 137 4.65 -23.35 -30.72
CA HIS A 137 5.16 -22.13 -31.36
C HIS A 137 4.82 -20.85 -30.57
N GLY A 138 4.89 -20.94 -29.24
CA GLY A 138 4.58 -19.83 -28.36
C GLY A 138 3.09 -19.63 -28.08
N SER A 139 2.25 -20.63 -28.35
CA SER A 139 0.86 -20.65 -27.89
C SER A 139 0.73 -21.43 -26.57
N PRO A 140 -0.09 -20.95 -25.61
CA PRO A 140 -0.36 -21.70 -24.38
C PRO A 140 -0.87 -23.12 -24.66
N PRO A 141 -0.48 -24.13 -23.84
CA PRO A 141 -1.03 -25.48 -23.92
C PRO A 141 -2.58 -25.50 -23.89
N SER A 142 -3.20 -26.44 -24.61
CA SER A 142 -4.66 -26.60 -24.56
C SER A 142 -5.12 -27.11 -23.19
N PRO A 143 -6.39 -26.91 -22.80
CA PRO A 143 -6.94 -27.46 -21.56
C PRO A 143 -6.74 -28.98 -21.42
N GLU A 144 -6.82 -29.73 -22.53
CA GLU A 144 -6.57 -31.18 -22.54
C GLU A 144 -5.11 -31.51 -22.25
N ALA A 145 -4.17 -30.77 -22.85
CA ALA A 145 -2.74 -30.94 -22.56
C ALA A 145 -2.41 -30.62 -21.10
N LEU A 146 -3.03 -29.57 -20.53
CA LEU A 146 -2.88 -29.26 -19.12
C LEU A 146 -3.40 -30.38 -18.21
N ARG A 147 -4.55 -30.99 -18.54
CA ARG A 147 -5.08 -32.15 -17.80
C ARG A 147 -4.13 -33.33 -17.81
N LEU A 148 -3.43 -33.58 -18.92
CA LEU A 148 -2.40 -34.62 -18.99
C LEU A 148 -1.21 -34.30 -18.08
N ILE A 149 -0.75 -33.04 -18.06
CA ILE A 149 0.32 -32.60 -17.15
C ILE A 149 -0.12 -32.78 -15.69
N PHE A 150 -1.34 -32.40 -15.33
CA PHE A 150 -1.89 -32.62 -14.00
C PHE A 150 -1.91 -34.11 -13.62
N GLY A 151 -2.39 -34.97 -14.53
CA GLY A 151 -2.42 -36.41 -14.31
C GLY A 151 -1.04 -37.03 -14.12
N ALA A 152 0.00 -36.49 -14.77
CA ALA A 152 1.38 -36.95 -14.61
C ALA A 152 2.02 -36.51 -13.28
N LEU A 153 1.50 -35.48 -12.62
CA LEU A 153 2.08 -34.88 -11.41
C LEU A 153 1.23 -35.08 -10.14
N ASP A 154 0.23 -35.95 -10.21
CA ASP A 154 -0.74 -36.21 -9.13
C ASP A 154 -0.07 -36.54 -7.77
N PRO A 155 -0.53 -35.98 -6.64
CA PRO A 155 -1.43 -34.83 -6.53
C PRO A 155 -0.72 -33.51 -6.84
N LEU A 156 -1.17 -32.82 -7.89
CA LEU A 156 -0.94 -31.40 -8.15
C LEU A 156 -2.29 -30.76 -8.47
N SER A 157 -2.67 -29.76 -7.68
CA SER A 157 -3.94 -29.06 -7.81
C SER A 157 -3.83 -27.81 -8.68
N LEU A 158 -4.98 -27.25 -9.07
CA LEU A 158 -5.00 -25.96 -9.77
C LEU A 158 -4.56 -24.81 -8.85
N ASP A 159 -4.76 -24.95 -7.54
CA ASP A 159 -4.26 -24.02 -6.52
C ASP A 159 -2.72 -24.01 -6.47
N ASP A 160 -2.08 -25.18 -6.55
CA ASP A 160 -0.62 -25.27 -6.60
C ASP A 160 -0.06 -24.55 -7.84
N VAL A 161 -0.74 -24.66 -8.97
CA VAL A 161 -0.35 -23.93 -10.19
C VAL A 161 -0.59 -22.44 -10.01
N TYR A 162 -1.71 -22.02 -9.43
CA TYR A 162 -1.99 -20.62 -9.14
C TYR A 162 -0.91 -19.98 -8.24
N ASP A 163 -0.53 -20.64 -7.15
CA ASP A 163 0.55 -20.21 -6.25
C ASP A 163 1.87 -20.01 -7.01
N SER A 164 2.20 -20.95 -7.90
CA SER A 164 3.42 -20.85 -8.71
C SER A 164 3.43 -19.58 -9.58
N THR A 165 2.25 -19.12 -10.03
CA THR A 165 2.15 -17.87 -10.81
C THR A 165 2.53 -16.64 -9.98
N PHE A 166 2.19 -16.63 -8.69
CA PHE A 166 2.53 -15.55 -7.76
C PHE A 166 4.04 -15.52 -7.52
N ILE A 167 4.65 -16.68 -7.24
CA ILE A 167 6.09 -16.83 -7.04
C ILE A 167 6.85 -16.34 -8.28
N LEU A 168 6.48 -16.80 -9.48
CA LEU A 168 7.13 -16.40 -10.73
C LEU A 168 7.02 -14.90 -11.02
N ARG A 169 5.89 -14.28 -10.66
CA ARG A 169 5.65 -12.85 -10.91
C ARG A 169 6.38 -11.93 -9.95
N ASN A 170 6.55 -12.34 -8.69
CA ASN A 170 7.11 -11.48 -7.65
C ASN A 170 8.60 -11.72 -7.40
N LYS A 171 9.09 -12.95 -7.60
CA LYS A 171 10.47 -13.35 -7.27
C LYS A 171 11.29 -13.76 -8.49
N GLY A 172 10.64 -14.00 -9.63
CA GLY A 172 11.30 -14.42 -10.87
C GLY A 172 11.87 -13.27 -11.70
N THR A 173 12.47 -13.60 -12.84
CA THR A 173 12.92 -12.61 -13.83
C THR A 173 11.74 -11.97 -14.57
N VAL A 174 12.01 -10.96 -15.41
CA VAL A 174 10.99 -10.38 -16.32
C VAL A 174 10.33 -11.46 -17.20
N GLN A 175 11.09 -12.47 -17.62
CA GLN A 175 10.56 -13.59 -18.41
C GLN A 175 9.70 -14.52 -17.55
N CYS A 176 10.11 -14.84 -16.33
CA CYS A 176 9.29 -15.60 -15.37
C CYS A 176 7.97 -14.89 -15.10
N ALA A 177 7.98 -13.56 -14.94
CA ALA A 177 6.77 -12.79 -14.75
C ALA A 177 5.84 -12.83 -15.98
N LYS A 178 6.38 -12.91 -17.21
CA LYS A 178 5.58 -13.18 -18.42
C LYS A 178 4.98 -14.59 -18.40
N THR A 179 5.74 -15.59 -17.97
CA THR A 179 5.26 -16.97 -17.80
C THR A 179 4.14 -17.05 -16.76
N GLY A 180 4.33 -16.47 -15.57
CA GLY A 180 3.31 -16.40 -14.53
C GLY A 180 2.02 -15.71 -15.01
N ARG A 181 2.13 -14.63 -15.81
CA ARG A 181 0.96 -13.99 -16.45
C ARG A 181 0.23 -14.85 -17.49
N ARG A 182 0.90 -15.82 -18.11
CA ARG A 182 0.25 -16.75 -19.05
C ARG A 182 -0.43 -17.88 -18.29
N LEU A 183 0.26 -18.42 -17.28
CA LEU A 183 -0.27 -19.47 -16.41
C LEU A 183 -1.55 -19.02 -15.72
N ILE A 184 -1.57 -17.79 -15.18
CA ILE A 184 -2.77 -17.28 -14.51
C ILE A 184 -3.98 -17.17 -15.46
N ASN A 185 -3.78 -16.77 -16.71
CA ASN A 185 -4.85 -16.75 -17.70
C ASN A 185 -5.41 -18.15 -17.96
N GLN A 186 -4.54 -19.17 -18.00
CA GLN A 186 -4.99 -20.56 -18.16
C GLN A 186 -5.68 -21.10 -16.92
N CYS A 187 -5.20 -20.78 -15.70
CA CYS A 187 -5.91 -21.11 -14.47
C CYS A 187 -7.33 -20.52 -14.48
N ALA A 188 -7.48 -19.26 -14.91
CA ALA A 188 -8.79 -18.63 -15.07
C ALA A 188 -9.67 -19.35 -16.10
N GLU A 189 -9.12 -19.75 -17.25
CA GLU A 189 -9.86 -20.53 -18.26
C GLU A 189 -10.31 -21.91 -17.77
N LEU A 190 -9.47 -22.56 -16.94
CA LEU A 190 -9.77 -23.82 -16.28
C LEU A 190 -10.76 -23.69 -15.11
N GLY A 191 -11.19 -22.47 -14.77
CA GLY A 191 -12.22 -22.20 -13.77
C GLY A 191 -11.70 -21.89 -12.37
N HIS A 192 -10.42 -21.58 -12.20
CA HIS A 192 -9.90 -21.12 -10.91
C HIS A 192 -10.43 -19.72 -10.59
N ALA A 193 -11.19 -19.58 -9.51
CA ALA A 193 -11.88 -18.34 -9.14
C ALA A 193 -10.90 -17.18 -8.91
N GLU A 194 -9.84 -17.36 -8.12
CA GLU A 194 -8.88 -16.29 -7.84
C GLU A 194 -8.08 -15.86 -9.06
N ALA A 195 -7.65 -16.80 -9.90
CA ALA A 195 -7.01 -16.47 -11.16
C ALA A 195 -7.94 -15.62 -12.05
N ALA A 196 -9.23 -15.95 -12.12
CA ALA A 196 -10.21 -15.15 -12.86
C ALA A 196 -10.36 -13.74 -12.27
N ILE A 197 -10.46 -13.62 -10.95
CA ILE A 197 -10.50 -12.33 -10.22
C ILE A 197 -9.27 -11.50 -10.59
N GLN A 198 -8.07 -12.07 -10.49
CA GLN A 198 -6.82 -11.36 -10.72
C GLN A 198 -6.62 -10.96 -12.20
N VAL A 199 -7.07 -11.79 -13.16
CA VAL A 199 -7.10 -11.43 -14.58
C VAL A 199 -8.02 -10.23 -14.82
N VAL A 200 -9.22 -10.23 -14.23
CA VAL A 200 -10.18 -9.13 -14.33
C VAL A 200 -9.64 -7.87 -13.63
N ALA A 201 -9.03 -8.00 -12.45
CA ALA A 201 -8.40 -6.89 -11.72
C ALA A 201 -7.34 -6.20 -12.57
N SER A 202 -6.45 -6.99 -13.19
CA SER A 202 -5.43 -6.47 -14.10
C SER A 202 -6.05 -5.81 -15.32
N ALA A 203 -7.11 -6.38 -15.89
CA ALA A 203 -7.79 -5.82 -17.04
C ALA A 203 -8.50 -4.49 -16.72
N LEU A 204 -9.13 -4.36 -15.55
CA LEU A 204 -9.75 -3.12 -15.07
C LEU A 204 -8.74 -1.98 -14.97
N ARG A 205 -7.58 -2.23 -14.33
CA ARG A 205 -6.49 -1.24 -14.23
C ARG A 205 -5.99 -0.80 -15.61
N GLN A 206 -5.86 -1.75 -16.54
CA GLN A 206 -5.43 -1.44 -17.90
C GLN A 206 -6.49 -0.72 -18.71
N ASP A 207 -7.78 -1.04 -18.54
CA ASP A 207 -8.88 -0.43 -19.28
C ASP A 207 -9.04 1.06 -18.97
N ALA A 208 -8.69 1.49 -17.75
CA ALA A 208 -8.63 2.89 -17.36
C ALA A 208 -7.64 3.71 -18.20
N ILE A 209 -6.52 3.09 -18.62
CA ILE A 209 -5.48 3.73 -19.45
C ILE A 209 -5.72 3.47 -20.94
N LYS A 210 -6.22 2.26 -21.27
CA LYS A 210 -6.42 1.77 -22.63
C LYS A 210 -7.83 1.19 -22.76
N PRO A 211 -8.83 2.00 -23.13
CA PRO A 211 -10.21 1.55 -23.25
C PRO A 211 -10.37 0.38 -24.23
N GLY A 212 -11.15 -0.63 -23.83
CA GLY A 212 -11.48 -1.81 -24.62
C GLY A 212 -10.70 -3.07 -24.24
N VAL A 213 -9.79 -3.02 -23.26
CA VAL A 213 -9.10 -4.20 -22.72
C VAL A 213 -10.08 -5.21 -22.14
N LEU A 214 -11.17 -4.74 -21.51
CA LEU A 214 -12.23 -5.62 -21.00
C LEU A 214 -12.95 -6.43 -22.08
N ARG A 215 -12.89 -6.01 -23.35
CA ARG A 215 -13.51 -6.71 -24.49
C ARG A 215 -12.64 -7.85 -25.03
N ASN A 216 -11.45 -8.06 -24.47
CA ASN A 216 -10.60 -9.17 -24.85
C ASN A 216 -11.30 -10.51 -24.54
N PRO A 217 -11.38 -11.47 -25.48
CA PRO A 217 -12.03 -12.76 -25.26
C PRO A 217 -11.59 -13.50 -23.98
N THR A 218 -10.30 -13.44 -23.63
CA THR A 218 -9.78 -14.07 -22.40
C THR A 218 -10.32 -13.38 -21.15
N VAL A 219 -10.42 -12.05 -21.17
CA VAL A 219 -10.95 -11.26 -20.06
C VAL A 219 -12.46 -11.45 -19.93
N MET A 220 -13.19 -11.54 -21.04
CA MET A 220 -14.64 -11.82 -21.01
C MET A 220 -14.92 -13.19 -20.39
N LYS A 221 -14.17 -14.24 -20.76
CA LYS A 221 -14.28 -15.56 -20.11
C LYS A 221 -13.97 -15.48 -18.62
N ALA A 222 -12.90 -14.78 -18.22
CA ALA A 222 -12.59 -14.57 -16.82
C ALA A 222 -13.70 -13.80 -16.08
N THR A 223 -14.34 -12.84 -16.75
CA THR A 223 -15.50 -12.10 -16.22
C THR A 223 -16.71 -13.01 -16.00
N GLU A 224 -16.97 -13.94 -16.92
CA GLU A 224 -18.01 -14.97 -16.75
C GLU A 224 -17.72 -15.85 -15.53
N ARG A 225 -16.46 -16.27 -15.34
CA ARG A 225 -16.05 -17.02 -14.14
C ARG A 225 -16.19 -16.24 -12.85
N VAL A 226 -15.84 -14.95 -12.84
CA VAL A 226 -16.08 -14.07 -11.69
C VAL A 226 -17.57 -14.00 -11.38
N HIS A 227 -18.43 -13.88 -12.39
CA HIS A 227 -19.88 -13.88 -12.20
C HIS A 227 -20.43 -15.22 -11.67
N GLU A 228 -19.89 -16.35 -12.14
CA GLU A 228 -20.20 -17.67 -11.60
C GLU A 228 -19.81 -17.77 -10.12
N GLY A 229 -18.60 -17.36 -9.75
CA GLY A 229 -18.13 -17.35 -8.36
C GLY A 229 -18.95 -16.41 -7.46
N ALA A 230 -19.36 -15.25 -7.97
CA ALA A 230 -20.24 -14.34 -7.24
C ALA A 230 -21.61 -14.97 -6.96
N LYS A 231 -22.16 -15.77 -7.89
CA LYS A 231 -23.42 -16.52 -7.67
C LYS A 231 -23.29 -17.59 -6.60
N THR A 232 -22.13 -18.23 -6.46
CA THR A 232 -21.88 -19.21 -5.39
C THR A 232 -21.61 -18.55 -4.04
N GLY A 233 -21.62 -17.22 -3.97
CA GLY A 233 -21.39 -16.46 -2.74
C GLY A 233 -19.91 -16.34 -2.35
N ASN A 234 -18.99 -16.50 -3.30
CA ASN A 234 -17.58 -16.16 -3.07
C ASN A 234 -17.46 -14.63 -2.90
N VAL A 235 -16.97 -14.20 -1.73
CA VAL A 235 -16.91 -12.79 -1.32
C VAL A 235 -16.01 -11.97 -2.25
N ARG A 236 -14.84 -12.49 -2.62
CA ARG A 236 -13.89 -11.79 -3.49
C ARG A 236 -14.43 -11.65 -4.91
N ALA A 237 -15.14 -12.65 -5.40
CA ALA A 237 -15.84 -12.60 -6.69
C ALA A 237 -16.99 -11.58 -6.67
N LEU A 238 -17.76 -11.49 -5.58
CA LEU A 238 -18.77 -10.44 -5.39
C LEU A 238 -18.16 -9.04 -5.45
N VAL A 239 -17.04 -8.82 -4.77
CA VAL A 239 -16.28 -7.56 -4.78
C VAL A 239 -15.77 -7.23 -6.19
N MET A 240 -15.22 -8.21 -6.90
CA MET A 240 -14.76 -8.00 -8.27
C MET A 240 -15.93 -7.71 -9.24
N GLU A 241 -17.07 -8.40 -9.10
CA GLU A 241 -18.28 -8.10 -9.88
C GLU A 241 -18.79 -6.68 -9.59
N ALA A 242 -18.72 -6.23 -8.34
CA ALA A 242 -19.08 -4.87 -7.96
C ALA A 242 -18.12 -3.83 -8.59
N ASN A 243 -16.81 -4.10 -8.58
CA ASN A 243 -15.80 -3.26 -9.23
C ASN A 243 -16.04 -3.15 -10.76
N LEU A 244 -16.34 -4.27 -11.42
CA LEU A 244 -16.74 -4.27 -12.83
C LEU A 244 -17.99 -3.42 -13.08
N ALA A 245 -19.03 -3.60 -12.26
CA ALA A 245 -20.26 -2.83 -12.38
C ALA A 245 -20.01 -1.33 -12.19
N ARG A 246 -19.17 -0.95 -11.22
CA ARG A 246 -18.77 0.44 -10.97
C ARG A 246 -18.02 1.03 -12.16
N HIS A 247 -17.03 0.31 -12.70
CA HIS A 247 -16.27 0.73 -13.89
C HIS A 247 -17.16 0.95 -15.12
N MET A 248 -18.23 0.14 -15.27
CA MET A 248 -19.23 0.29 -16.33
C MET A 248 -20.29 1.37 -16.06
N GLY A 249 -20.20 2.11 -14.94
CA GLY A 249 -21.19 3.11 -14.53
C GLY A 249 -22.51 2.52 -14.01
N GLN A 250 -22.57 1.21 -13.74
CA GLN A 250 -23.75 0.52 -13.20
C GLN A 250 -23.78 0.61 -11.67
N VAL A 251 -23.86 1.83 -11.14
CA VAL A 251 -23.70 2.10 -9.70
C VAL A 251 -24.66 1.28 -8.83
N GLY A 252 -25.94 1.18 -9.21
CA GLY A 252 -26.93 0.40 -8.43
C GLY A 252 -26.59 -1.09 -8.33
N ARG A 253 -26.03 -1.69 -9.41
CA ARG A 253 -25.55 -3.07 -9.38
C ARG A 253 -24.31 -3.22 -8.51
N ALA A 254 -23.36 -2.28 -8.62
CA ALA A 254 -22.16 -2.27 -7.79
C ALA A 254 -22.52 -2.22 -6.29
N THR A 255 -23.39 -1.28 -5.91
CA THR A 255 -23.89 -1.15 -4.53
C THR A 255 -24.54 -2.44 -4.02
N ALA A 256 -25.38 -3.09 -4.84
CA ALA A 256 -26.03 -4.34 -4.46
C ALA A 256 -25.04 -5.49 -4.26
N GLN A 257 -24.00 -5.60 -5.11
CA GLN A 257 -22.98 -6.64 -4.98
C GLN A 257 -22.05 -6.40 -3.79
N TYR A 258 -21.63 -5.15 -3.55
CA TYR A 258 -20.87 -4.84 -2.33
C TYR A 258 -21.68 -5.10 -1.06
N GLN A 259 -22.97 -4.74 -1.02
CA GLN A 259 -23.83 -5.03 0.12
C GLN A 259 -23.89 -6.55 0.39
N LYS A 260 -24.11 -7.36 -0.65
CA LYS A 260 -24.08 -8.82 -0.51
C LYS A 260 -22.76 -9.35 0.02
N ALA A 261 -21.63 -8.77 -0.41
CA ALA A 261 -20.31 -9.13 0.10
C ALA A 261 -20.18 -8.80 1.60
N VAL A 262 -20.58 -7.60 2.02
CA VAL A 262 -20.58 -7.19 3.44
C VAL A 262 -21.49 -8.11 4.26
N ASP A 263 -22.72 -8.34 3.82
CA ASP A 263 -23.69 -9.18 4.53
C ASP A 263 -23.16 -10.61 4.71
N ARG A 264 -22.47 -11.15 3.69
CA ARG A 264 -21.85 -12.48 3.75
C ARG A 264 -20.72 -12.54 4.77
N ILE A 265 -19.82 -11.55 4.77
CA ILE A 265 -18.71 -11.48 5.74
C ILE A 265 -19.25 -11.40 7.16
N MET A 266 -20.21 -10.50 7.40
CA MET A 266 -20.81 -10.29 8.73
C MET A 266 -21.58 -11.51 9.24
N LYS A 267 -22.24 -12.26 8.34
CA LYS A 267 -23.01 -13.45 8.71
C LYS A 267 -22.13 -14.67 8.98
N ASP A 268 -21.09 -14.88 8.18
CA ASP A 268 -20.29 -16.10 8.21
C ASP A 268 -18.99 -15.97 9.02
N GLY A 269 -18.70 -14.80 9.60
CA GLY A 269 -17.43 -14.55 10.30
C GLY A 269 -16.23 -14.38 9.36
N GLY A 270 -16.48 -14.06 8.10
CA GLY A 270 -15.47 -13.66 7.09
C GLY A 270 -14.58 -14.77 6.52
N VAL A 271 -14.31 -15.84 7.26
CA VAL A 271 -13.44 -16.94 6.80
C VAL A 271 -14.28 -18.20 6.58
N GLN A 272 -14.50 -18.58 5.32
CA GLN A 272 -14.96 -19.94 5.04
C GLN A 272 -13.83 -20.90 5.39
N GLU A 273 -14.07 -21.84 6.29
CA GLU A 273 -13.11 -22.91 6.60
C GLU A 273 -12.69 -23.60 5.29
N GLY A 274 -11.40 -23.54 4.97
CA GLY A 274 -10.82 -24.11 3.74
C GLY A 274 -10.59 -23.12 2.59
N ASP A 275 -11.05 -21.86 2.69
CA ASP A 275 -10.68 -20.83 1.71
C ASP A 275 -9.27 -20.29 2.02
N LYS A 276 -8.27 -20.89 1.37
CA LYS A 276 -6.86 -20.50 1.43
C LYS A 276 -6.64 -19.03 1.07
N TYR A 277 -7.54 -18.42 0.30
CA TYR A 277 -7.37 -17.08 -0.27
C TYR A 277 -8.12 -16.00 0.50
N SER A 278 -8.89 -16.38 1.53
CA SER A 278 -9.61 -15.44 2.42
C SER A 278 -8.69 -14.40 3.08
N LEU A 279 -7.40 -14.73 3.28
CA LEU A 279 -6.41 -13.85 3.90
C LEU A 279 -5.66 -12.93 2.91
N ILE A 280 -5.86 -13.08 1.60
CA ILE A 280 -5.16 -12.25 0.60
C ILE A 280 -5.77 -10.84 0.60
N LYS A 281 -5.05 -9.86 1.17
CA LYS A 281 -5.50 -8.46 1.26
C LYS A 281 -5.16 -7.60 0.02
N ASP A 282 -4.29 -8.09 -0.86
CA ASP A 282 -3.51 -7.19 -1.72
C ASP A 282 -4.18 -6.70 -3.02
N GLU A 283 -5.30 -7.27 -3.45
CA GLU A 283 -5.84 -6.99 -4.80
C GLU A 283 -7.22 -6.35 -4.85
N LEU A 284 -7.97 -6.43 -3.75
CA LEU A 284 -9.35 -5.99 -3.67
C LEU A 284 -9.51 -5.04 -2.50
N SER A 285 -10.12 -3.89 -2.76
CA SER A 285 -10.54 -3.00 -1.69
C SER A 285 -11.60 -3.67 -0.81
N SER A 286 -11.57 -3.35 0.48
CA SER A 286 -12.55 -3.83 1.44
C SER A 286 -13.98 -3.43 0.99
N PRO A 287 -14.95 -4.37 0.91
CA PRO A 287 -16.27 -4.10 0.36
C PRO A 287 -17.02 -2.99 1.10
N TRP A 288 -16.85 -2.87 2.42
CA TRP A 288 -17.45 -1.80 3.22
C TRP A 288 -16.90 -0.42 2.90
N ILE A 289 -15.62 -0.31 2.51
CA ILE A 289 -15.00 0.97 2.12
C ILE A 289 -15.62 1.45 0.80
N GLU A 290 -15.65 0.59 -0.20
CA GLU A 290 -16.25 0.90 -1.51
C GLU A 290 -17.75 1.16 -1.40
N LEU A 291 -18.47 0.36 -0.61
CA LEU A 291 -19.89 0.55 -0.35
C LEU A 291 -20.15 1.89 0.32
N GLY A 292 -19.39 2.20 1.38
CA GLY A 292 -19.49 3.47 2.09
C GLY A 292 -19.26 4.65 1.17
N TYR A 293 -18.21 4.61 0.34
CA TYR A 293 -17.92 5.64 -0.65
C TYR A 293 -19.05 5.84 -1.65
N LEU A 294 -19.59 4.76 -2.23
CA LEU A 294 -20.72 4.84 -3.17
C LEU A 294 -21.98 5.43 -2.50
N ARG A 295 -22.25 5.09 -1.24
CA ARG A 295 -23.39 5.66 -0.49
C ARG A 295 -23.17 7.14 -0.16
N THR A 296 -21.96 7.54 0.23
CA THR A 296 -21.60 8.95 0.46
C THR A 296 -21.79 9.80 -0.80
N THR A 297 -21.29 9.33 -1.95
CA THR A 297 -21.45 10.02 -3.25
C THR A 297 -22.90 10.09 -3.73
N GLN A 298 -23.76 9.17 -3.29
CA GLN A 298 -25.22 9.20 -3.51
C GLN A 298 -25.99 10.07 -2.50
N GLY A 299 -25.31 10.69 -1.52
CA GLY A 299 -25.96 11.45 -0.45
C GLY A 299 -26.61 10.59 0.65
N GLN A 300 -26.36 9.28 0.67
CA GLN A 300 -26.95 8.32 1.59
C GLN A 300 -26.04 8.10 2.81
N MET A 301 -25.82 9.17 3.59
CA MET A 301 -24.82 9.19 4.67
C MET A 301 -25.08 8.13 5.76
N VAL A 302 -26.35 7.88 6.11
CA VAL A 302 -26.70 6.85 7.11
C VAL A 302 -26.32 5.44 6.64
N ASP A 303 -26.53 5.13 5.36
CA ASP A 303 -26.17 3.82 4.81
C ASP A 303 -24.66 3.70 4.59
N ALA A 304 -23.98 4.81 4.28
CA ALA A 304 -22.52 4.86 4.28
C ALA A 304 -21.94 4.55 5.67
N MET A 305 -22.52 5.15 6.72
CA MET A 305 -22.13 4.92 8.11
C MET A 305 -22.30 3.44 8.50
N LYS A 306 -23.42 2.81 8.12
CA LYS A 306 -23.63 1.37 8.37
C LYS A 306 -22.57 0.50 7.68
N ALA A 307 -22.20 0.84 6.44
CA ALA A 307 -21.15 0.11 5.74
C ALA A 307 -19.82 0.22 6.48
N TYR A 308 -19.39 1.43 6.83
CA TYR A 308 -18.15 1.64 7.60
C TYR A 308 -18.19 1.00 8.99
N LEU A 309 -19.34 0.96 9.66
CA LEU A 309 -19.49 0.26 10.95
C LEU A 309 -19.23 -1.25 10.82
N ALA A 310 -19.62 -1.88 9.70
CA ALA A 310 -19.28 -3.28 9.44
C ALA A 310 -17.74 -3.48 9.31
N GLY A 311 -17.04 -2.53 8.68
CA GLY A 311 -15.57 -2.53 8.66
C GLY A 311 -14.95 -2.29 10.03
N GLN A 312 -15.59 -1.46 10.86
CA GLN A 312 -15.19 -1.20 12.24
C GLN A 312 -15.29 -2.48 13.11
N GLU A 313 -16.30 -3.32 12.88
CA GLU A 313 -16.43 -4.64 13.54
C GLU A 313 -15.32 -5.62 13.11
N SER A 314 -14.75 -5.42 11.93
CA SER A 314 -13.61 -6.18 11.40
C SER A 314 -12.24 -5.58 11.73
N ASP A 315 -12.20 -4.55 12.60
CA ASP A 315 -11.01 -3.79 12.99
C ASP A 315 -10.23 -3.19 11.78
N ASP A 316 -10.93 -2.80 10.71
CA ASP A 316 -10.31 -2.20 9.52
C ASP A 316 -9.93 -0.73 9.79
N PRO A 317 -8.63 -0.36 9.75
CA PRO A 317 -8.17 1.01 10.01
C PRO A 317 -8.76 2.04 9.05
N MET A 318 -8.95 1.69 7.78
CA MET A 318 -9.54 2.57 6.77
C MET A 318 -11.03 2.79 7.05
N ALA A 319 -11.72 1.81 7.65
CA ALA A 319 -13.12 1.94 8.01
C ALA A 319 -13.28 2.91 9.20
N PHE A 320 -12.43 2.78 10.22
CA PHE A 320 -12.34 3.77 11.30
C PHE A 320 -12.08 5.18 10.76
N PHE A 321 -11.07 5.35 9.90
CA PHE A 321 -10.74 6.66 9.33
C PHE A 321 -11.94 7.28 8.59
N ASN A 322 -12.58 6.53 7.69
CA ASN A 322 -13.74 7.02 6.94
C ASN A 322 -14.96 7.28 7.81
N LEU A 323 -15.17 6.49 8.87
CA LEU A 323 -16.25 6.72 9.84
C LEU A 323 -16.03 8.04 10.59
N ALA A 324 -14.78 8.33 11.01
CA ALA A 324 -14.43 9.61 11.61
C ALA A 324 -14.68 10.77 10.63
N ARG A 325 -14.20 10.65 9.38
CA ARG A 325 -14.39 11.68 8.34
C ARG A 325 -15.86 11.97 8.08
N LEU A 326 -16.70 10.93 8.02
CA LEU A 326 -18.14 11.04 7.84
C LEU A 326 -18.81 11.72 9.05
N ASP A 327 -18.42 11.35 10.26
CA ASP A 327 -18.91 11.99 11.49
C ASP A 327 -18.58 13.49 11.52
N LEU A 328 -17.33 13.87 11.23
CA LEU A 328 -16.92 15.28 11.13
C LEU A 328 -17.71 16.03 10.06
N PHE A 329 -18.00 15.40 8.92
CA PHE A 329 -18.83 15.98 7.87
C PHE A 329 -20.27 16.23 8.35
N MET A 330 -20.88 15.28 9.07
CA MET A 330 -22.26 15.39 9.55
C MET A 330 -22.40 16.34 10.74
N ALA A 331 -21.46 16.29 11.70
CA ALA A 331 -21.47 17.12 12.90
C ALA A 331 -20.93 18.53 12.66
N GLY A 332 -20.16 18.74 11.59
CA GLY A 332 -19.46 19.99 11.28
C GLY A 332 -18.32 20.35 12.25
N THR A 333 -18.07 19.50 13.26
CA THR A 333 -17.06 19.68 14.30
C THR A 333 -16.50 18.32 14.73
N HIS A 334 -15.33 18.32 15.38
CA HIS A 334 -14.71 17.10 15.90
C HIS A 334 -15.51 16.58 17.11
N SER A 335 -16.22 15.47 16.94
CA SER A 335 -16.95 14.81 18.03
C SER A 335 -16.05 13.83 18.81
N HIS A 336 -16.60 13.24 19.88
CA HIS A 336 -15.94 12.13 20.57
C HIS A 336 -15.82 10.87 19.71
N ASP A 337 -16.82 10.58 18.87
CA ASP A 337 -16.77 9.44 17.95
C ASP A 337 -15.70 9.67 16.86
N TRP A 338 -15.57 10.91 16.37
CA TRP A 338 -14.45 11.28 15.49
C TRP A 338 -13.11 10.96 16.16
N LEU A 339 -12.91 11.41 17.40
CA LEU A 339 -11.64 11.20 18.11
C LEU A 339 -11.35 9.71 18.32
N TYR A 340 -12.38 8.92 18.59
CA TYR A 340 -12.25 7.47 18.82
C TYR A 340 -11.79 6.77 17.57
N ASN A 341 -12.53 6.98 16.50
CA ASN A 341 -12.26 6.33 15.24
C ASN A 341 -10.91 6.81 14.66
N MET A 342 -10.59 8.10 14.77
CA MET A 342 -9.31 8.63 14.29
C MET A 342 -8.12 8.05 15.08
N THR A 343 -8.23 7.97 16.40
CA THR A 343 -7.19 7.36 17.26
C THR A 343 -7.02 5.87 16.95
N LYS A 344 -8.11 5.13 16.77
CA LYS A 344 -8.06 3.70 16.41
C LYS A 344 -7.40 3.50 15.06
N ALA A 345 -7.81 4.25 14.04
CA ALA A 345 -7.18 4.20 12.72
C ALA A 345 -5.68 4.51 12.79
N ALA A 346 -5.29 5.58 13.49
CA ALA A 346 -3.89 5.98 13.65
C ALA A 346 -3.05 4.93 14.39
N ALA A 347 -3.57 4.37 15.48
CA ALA A 347 -2.91 3.32 16.24
C ALA A 347 -2.74 2.01 15.44
N SER A 348 -3.66 1.75 14.50
CA SER A 348 -3.58 0.63 13.56
C SER A 348 -2.72 0.94 12.31
N GLY A 349 -1.93 2.01 12.33
CA GLY A 349 -0.96 2.36 11.28
C GLY A 349 -1.50 3.25 10.15
N HIS A 350 -2.73 3.78 10.25
CA HIS A 350 -3.26 4.65 9.21
C HIS A 350 -2.62 6.04 9.26
N TYR A 351 -1.67 6.30 8.36
CA TYR A 351 -0.83 7.50 8.37
C TYR A 351 -1.64 8.82 8.24
N LEU A 352 -2.69 8.88 7.40
CA LEU A 352 -3.53 10.09 7.31
C LEU A 352 -4.27 10.36 8.63
N ALA A 353 -4.68 9.30 9.34
CA ALA A 353 -5.38 9.45 10.59
C ALA A 353 -4.45 9.99 11.67
N ALA A 354 -3.22 9.48 11.69
CA ALA A 354 -2.16 9.97 12.57
C ALA A 354 -1.80 11.43 12.27
N GLN A 355 -1.71 11.83 10.99
CA GLN A 355 -1.50 13.23 10.63
C GLN A 355 -2.68 14.12 11.07
N GLU A 356 -3.92 13.80 10.72
CA GLU A 356 -5.11 14.58 11.09
C GLU A 356 -5.25 14.71 12.61
N LEU A 357 -4.95 13.64 13.35
CA LEU A 357 -4.97 13.63 14.81
C LEU A 357 -3.87 14.50 15.40
N GLY A 358 -2.67 14.46 14.82
CA GLY A 358 -1.56 15.32 15.18
C GLY A 358 -1.89 16.81 15.00
N GLU A 359 -2.43 17.17 13.84
CA GLU A 359 -2.89 18.52 13.56
C GLU A 359 -4.06 18.95 14.45
N TYR A 360 -4.99 18.04 14.75
CA TYR A 360 -6.09 18.31 15.67
C TYR A 360 -5.55 18.72 17.04
N TYR A 361 -4.64 17.95 17.63
CA TYR A 361 -4.10 18.24 18.95
C TYR A 361 -3.27 19.52 18.98
N ALA A 362 -2.53 19.82 17.90
CA ALA A 362 -1.79 21.07 17.80
C ALA A 362 -2.71 22.29 17.65
N ASN A 363 -3.90 22.14 17.06
CA ASN A 363 -4.74 23.27 16.66
C ASN A 363 -6.02 23.49 17.48
N SER A 364 -6.50 22.51 18.24
CA SER A 364 -7.69 22.69 19.06
C SER A 364 -7.36 23.29 20.43
N ALA A 365 -8.36 23.74 21.17
CA ALA A 365 -8.16 24.29 22.50
C ALA A 365 -7.85 23.18 23.52
N ALA A 366 -6.91 23.40 24.44
CA ALA A 366 -6.87 22.58 25.65
C ALA A 366 -8.13 22.87 26.49
N ASN A 367 -8.79 21.82 26.96
CA ASN A 367 -9.89 21.98 27.90
C ASN A 367 -9.37 22.71 29.14
N SER A 368 -10.12 23.71 29.62
CA SER A 368 -9.77 24.40 30.86
C SER A 368 -9.51 23.36 31.95
N PRO A 369 -8.37 23.41 32.67
CA PRO A 369 -8.09 22.44 33.70
C PRO A 369 -9.25 22.47 34.68
N LYS A 370 -9.95 21.33 34.81
CA LYS A 370 -10.96 21.20 35.87
C LYS A 370 -10.26 21.54 37.19
N PRO A 371 -10.91 22.28 38.10
CA PRO A 371 -10.34 22.55 39.42
C PRO A 371 -9.79 21.25 40.00
N GLN A 372 -8.58 21.26 40.57
CA GLN A 372 -8.02 20.05 41.16
C GLN A 372 -9.01 19.50 42.18
N GLU A 373 -9.73 18.46 41.79
CA GLU A 373 -10.64 17.74 42.68
C GLU A 373 -9.78 17.16 43.80
N SER A 374 -10.22 17.35 45.05
CA SER A 374 -9.53 16.79 46.21
C SER A 374 -9.41 15.28 46.03
N LEU A 375 -8.35 14.68 46.59
CA LEU A 375 -8.15 13.22 46.53
C LEU A 375 -9.41 12.45 46.99
N LEU A 376 -10.13 13.01 47.97
CA LEU A 376 -11.39 12.45 48.47
C LEU A 376 -12.51 12.47 47.43
N VAL A 377 -12.61 13.50 46.60
CA VAL A 377 -13.58 13.58 45.49
C VAL A 377 -13.20 12.61 44.37
N LYS A 378 -11.90 12.46 44.06
CA LYS A 378 -11.41 11.46 43.11
C LYS A 378 -11.68 10.03 43.59
N LEU A 379 -11.45 9.76 44.88
CA LEU A 379 -11.72 8.48 45.52
C LEU A 379 -13.23 8.21 45.60
N SER A 380 -14.07 9.21 45.89
CA SER A 380 -15.52 9.03 45.87
C SER A 380 -15.99 8.69 44.46
N GLY A 381 -15.50 9.39 43.43
CA GLY A 381 -15.81 9.08 42.03
C GLY A 381 -15.32 7.70 41.59
N PHE A 382 -14.16 7.25 42.06
CA PHE A 382 -13.65 5.90 41.80
C PHE A 382 -14.47 4.81 42.51
N VAL A 383 -14.85 5.04 43.77
CA VAL A 383 -15.74 4.13 44.52
C VAL A 383 -17.13 4.07 43.88
N GLU A 384 -17.63 5.20 43.37
CA GLU A 384 -18.89 5.27 42.63
C GLU A 384 -18.80 4.56 41.28
N PHE A 385 -17.66 4.71 40.58
CA PHE A 385 -17.34 3.98 39.36
C PHE A 385 -17.28 2.46 39.57
N LEU A 386 -16.61 1.99 40.63
CA LEU A 386 -16.56 0.57 41.00
C LEU A 386 -17.91 0.01 41.46
N ARG A 387 -18.80 0.87 41.97
CA ARG A 387 -20.16 0.50 42.37
C ARG A 387 -21.16 0.49 41.22
N LYS A 388 -20.78 0.96 40.03
CA LYS A 388 -21.65 0.81 38.85
C LYS A 388 -21.74 -0.69 38.53
N PRO A 389 -22.94 -1.29 38.54
CA PRO A 389 -23.14 -2.73 38.35
C PRO A 389 -22.68 -3.23 36.97
N TYR A 390 -22.41 -2.30 36.06
CA TYR A 390 -21.80 -2.53 34.75
C TYR A 390 -20.71 -1.48 34.55
N LEU A 391 -19.46 -1.84 34.85
CA LEU A 391 -18.33 -1.09 34.29
C LEU A 391 -18.43 -1.25 32.77
N ASP A 392 -18.81 -0.18 32.09
CA ASP A 392 -18.77 -0.18 30.64
C ASP A 392 -17.30 -0.08 30.21
N LEU A 393 -16.68 -1.24 30.00
CA LEU A 393 -15.33 -1.37 29.45
C LEU A 393 -15.31 -1.05 27.95
N ASN A 394 -16.44 -0.63 27.36
CA ASN A 394 -16.47 -0.19 25.99
C ASN A 394 -15.46 0.96 25.79
N PRO A 395 -14.42 0.77 24.97
CA PRO A 395 -13.41 1.79 24.77
C PRO A 395 -14.00 3.08 24.17
N LYS A 396 -15.18 3.02 23.54
CA LYS A 396 -15.94 4.21 23.09
C LYS A 396 -16.39 5.09 24.25
N THR A 397 -16.90 4.53 25.35
CA THR A 397 -17.34 5.32 26.50
C THR A 397 -16.17 5.80 27.37
N ASN A 398 -15.02 5.14 27.25
CA ASN A 398 -13.76 5.56 27.87
C ASN A 398 -12.99 6.62 27.06
N ILE A 399 -13.47 7.08 25.91
CA ILE A 399 -12.74 8.10 25.15
C ILE A 399 -12.69 9.47 25.82
N HIS A 400 -13.59 9.74 26.76
CA HIS A 400 -13.46 10.94 27.61
C HIS A 400 -12.10 11.00 28.32
N HIS A 401 -11.38 9.88 28.45
CA HIS A 401 -10.01 9.85 28.91
C HIS A 401 -9.00 10.47 27.92
N HIS A 402 -9.21 10.38 26.60
CA HIS A 402 -8.31 11.04 25.62
C HIS A 402 -8.29 12.56 25.77
N ASP A 403 -9.45 13.18 25.96
CA ASP A 403 -9.53 14.61 26.27
C ASP A 403 -8.99 14.94 27.67
N ALA A 404 -9.08 13.98 28.60
CA ALA A 404 -8.48 14.13 29.93
C ALA A 404 -6.94 14.03 29.91
N PHE A 405 -6.35 13.21 29.01
CA PHE A 405 -4.90 13.09 28.83
C PHE A 405 -4.31 14.32 28.13
N ALA A 406 -5.10 15.02 27.33
CA ALA A 406 -4.70 16.20 26.56
C ALA A 406 -5.22 17.52 27.19
N ASN A 407 -5.27 17.59 28.51
CA ASN A 407 -5.91 18.70 29.25
C ASN A 407 -5.03 19.95 29.43
N THR A 408 -3.77 19.91 29.03
CA THR A 408 -2.86 21.07 29.06
C THR A 408 -2.23 21.27 27.69
N PRO A 409 -1.98 22.53 27.26
CA PRO A 409 -1.36 22.80 25.96
C PRO A 409 -0.07 22.00 25.71
N GLN A 410 0.76 21.82 26.75
CA GLN A 410 1.98 21.02 26.70
C GLN A 410 1.73 19.55 26.36
N LEU A 411 0.73 18.92 27.01
CA LEU A 411 0.38 17.53 26.73
C LEU A 411 -0.22 17.37 25.34
N ARG A 412 -1.00 18.33 24.85
CA ARG A 412 -1.54 18.28 23.48
C ARG A 412 -0.44 18.37 22.44
N ILE A 413 0.55 19.23 22.66
CA ILE A 413 1.66 19.37 21.72
C ILE A 413 2.58 18.15 21.74
N LYS A 414 2.76 17.51 22.91
CA LYS A 414 3.40 16.18 22.97
C LYS A 414 2.61 15.14 22.18
N LEU A 415 1.29 15.04 22.38
CA LEU A 415 0.45 14.12 21.61
C LEU A 415 0.47 14.42 20.11
N ALA A 416 0.47 15.70 19.73
CA ALA A 416 0.58 16.12 18.34
C ALA A 416 1.89 15.61 17.72
N HIS A 417 2.99 15.77 18.45
CA HIS A 417 4.31 15.28 18.04
C HIS A 417 4.35 13.76 17.90
N GLU A 418 3.78 13.00 18.84
CA GLU A 418 3.76 11.53 18.77
C GLU A 418 2.97 11.03 17.54
N TRP A 419 1.79 11.61 17.28
CA TRP A 419 0.96 11.21 16.14
C TRP A 419 1.57 11.62 14.79
N LEU A 420 2.12 12.83 14.69
CA LEU A 420 2.86 13.23 13.50
C LEU A 420 4.12 12.38 13.28
N SER A 421 4.81 12.01 14.36
CA SER A 421 5.93 11.07 14.29
C SER A 421 5.47 9.70 13.79
N THR A 422 4.30 9.21 14.23
CA THR A 422 3.72 7.95 13.76
C THR A 422 3.44 8.01 12.25
N ALA A 423 2.87 9.11 11.75
CA ALA A 423 2.68 9.32 10.32
C ALA A 423 4.01 9.37 9.54
N ARG A 424 5.03 10.03 10.09
CA ARG A 424 6.40 10.05 9.53
C ARG A 424 7.02 8.65 9.44
N HIS A 425 6.88 7.81 10.46
CA HIS A 425 7.41 6.44 10.43
C HIS A 425 6.76 5.57 9.35
N ASN A 426 5.58 5.95 8.86
CA ASN A 426 4.94 5.37 7.69
C ASN A 426 5.27 6.13 6.40
N TYR A 427 6.35 6.93 6.38
CA TYR A 427 6.88 7.69 5.25
C TYR A 427 5.95 8.77 4.67
N TYR A 428 4.96 9.24 5.42
CA TYR A 428 4.01 10.25 4.93
C TYR A 428 4.58 11.68 5.02
N LEU A 429 4.97 12.25 3.87
CA LEU A 429 5.77 13.49 3.79
C LEU A 429 5.08 14.75 4.36
N PHE A 430 3.76 14.87 4.26
CA PHE A 430 3.05 16.02 4.85
C PHE A 430 3.19 16.05 6.37
N ALA A 431 3.37 14.90 7.03
CA ALA A 431 3.63 14.88 8.47
C ALA A 431 4.99 15.51 8.81
N ASN A 432 5.99 15.40 7.93
CA ASN A 432 7.28 16.06 8.12
C ASN A 432 7.17 17.58 8.02
N ILE A 433 6.32 18.10 7.12
CA ILE A 433 6.00 19.53 7.06
C ILE A 433 5.38 20.00 8.37
N SER A 434 4.37 19.29 8.87
CA SER A 434 3.70 19.63 10.14
C SER A 434 4.64 19.50 11.35
N LEU A 435 5.55 18.53 11.37
CA LEU A 435 6.61 18.41 12.39
C LEU A 435 7.59 19.57 12.33
N ALA A 436 8.04 19.96 11.13
CA ALA A 436 8.94 21.10 10.97
C ALA A 436 8.30 22.38 11.53
N GLN A 437 7.03 22.64 11.18
CA GLN A 437 6.28 23.76 11.74
C GLN A 437 6.18 23.68 13.26
N LEU A 438 5.87 22.49 13.80
CA LEU A 438 5.77 22.27 15.25
C LEU A 438 7.09 22.55 15.98
N TYR A 439 8.22 22.11 15.42
CA TYR A 439 9.55 22.34 15.97
C TYR A 439 10.01 23.80 15.82
N LEU A 440 9.49 24.54 14.84
CA LEU A 440 9.81 25.95 14.65
C LEU A 440 8.86 26.89 15.39
N GLN A 441 7.77 26.36 15.95
CA GLN A 441 6.82 27.16 16.68
C GLN A 441 7.34 27.44 18.10
N LYS A 442 8.03 28.57 18.32
CA LYS A 442 8.67 28.90 19.61
C LYS A 442 7.68 28.98 20.77
N PHE A 443 6.45 29.42 20.49
CA PHE A 443 5.37 29.49 21.46
C PHE A 443 4.18 28.64 21.04
N MET A 444 3.72 27.79 21.95
CA MET A 444 2.43 27.09 21.86
C MET A 444 1.32 28.02 22.32
N TYR A 445 0.18 27.89 21.68
CA TYR A 445 -1.03 28.62 22.04
C TYR A 445 -2.06 27.64 22.58
N PRO A 446 -2.88 28.04 23.56
CA PRO A 446 -3.96 27.19 24.06
C PRO A 446 -4.86 26.67 22.94
N GLN A 447 -5.05 27.45 21.87
CA GLN A 447 -5.76 27.08 20.65
C GLN A 447 -5.00 27.54 19.39
N GLY A 448 -4.95 26.68 18.37
CA GLY A 448 -4.51 27.05 17.03
C GLY A 448 -3.01 27.18 16.83
N THR A 449 -2.18 26.37 17.50
CA THR A 449 -0.71 26.52 17.48
C THR A 449 -0.12 26.48 16.07
N LEU A 450 -0.53 25.54 15.19
CA LEU A 450 -0.06 25.50 13.79
C LEU A 450 -0.82 26.46 12.87
N LYS A 451 -1.96 27.00 13.30
CA LYS A 451 -2.75 27.98 12.53
C LYS A 451 -2.22 29.40 12.66
N LYS A 452 -1.46 29.68 13.71
CA LYS A 452 -0.80 30.98 13.88
C LYS A 452 0.33 31.10 12.86
N PRO A 453 0.63 32.31 12.36
CA PRO A 453 1.80 32.52 11.53
C PRO A 453 3.04 31.97 12.25
N LEU A 454 3.90 31.30 11.49
CA LEU A 454 5.14 30.77 12.01
C LEU A 454 5.95 31.93 12.59
N ASP A 455 6.26 31.87 13.88
CA ASP A 455 7.05 32.88 14.59
C ASP A 455 8.25 32.20 15.24
N PRO A 456 9.26 31.84 14.44
CA PRO A 456 10.32 30.98 14.92
C PRO A 456 11.36 31.76 15.75
N TYR A 457 11.37 33.09 15.64
CA TYR A 457 12.19 33.99 16.44
C TYR A 457 11.50 34.41 17.76
N GLY A 458 10.17 34.26 17.85
CA GLY A 458 9.42 34.50 19.08
C GLY A 458 9.14 35.97 19.35
N HIS A 459 8.68 36.69 18.33
CA HIS A 459 8.23 38.07 18.45
C HIS A 459 6.82 38.20 19.05
N SER A 460 6.12 37.09 19.28
CA SER A 460 4.76 37.10 19.81
C SER A 460 4.66 37.81 21.16
N THR A 461 3.76 38.80 21.21
CA THR A 461 3.38 39.52 22.43
C THR A 461 2.08 38.98 23.03
N ASP A 462 1.56 37.85 22.54
CA ASP A 462 0.31 37.26 23.04
C ASP A 462 0.50 36.82 24.49
N SER A 463 -0.30 37.37 25.41
CA SER A 463 -0.22 37.08 26.85
C SER A 463 -0.55 35.62 27.23
N GLY A 464 -1.14 34.87 26.29
CA GLY A 464 -1.43 33.44 26.43
C GLY A 464 -0.38 32.51 25.82
N ALA A 465 0.73 33.04 25.31
CA ALA A 465 1.82 32.26 24.72
C ALA A 465 2.56 31.44 25.79
N ILE A 466 2.78 30.17 25.51
CA ILE A 466 3.51 29.24 26.37
C ILE A 466 4.75 28.79 25.60
N VAL A 467 5.93 28.81 26.22
CA VAL A 467 7.16 28.33 25.55
C VAL A 467 6.99 26.87 25.11
N ASN A 468 7.23 26.60 23.83
CA ASN A 468 7.15 25.26 23.27
C ASN A 468 8.38 24.44 23.70
N PRO A 469 8.21 23.36 24.49
CA PRO A 469 9.34 22.51 24.91
C PRO A 469 9.92 21.71 23.74
N LEU A 470 9.23 21.63 22.60
CA LEU A 470 9.70 20.95 21.41
C LEU A 470 10.43 21.89 20.44
N PHE A 471 10.57 23.19 20.74
CA PHE A 471 11.23 24.12 19.83
C PHE A 471 12.69 23.69 19.57
N ASP A 472 12.99 23.33 18.32
CA ASP A 472 14.26 22.73 17.92
C ASP A 472 14.50 22.94 16.41
N PRO A 473 15.16 24.05 16.02
CA PRO A 473 15.44 24.36 14.61
C PRO A 473 16.23 23.27 13.89
N ALA A 474 17.11 22.54 14.59
CA ALA A 474 17.89 21.47 13.99
C ALA A 474 17.00 20.28 13.63
N LYS A 475 16.04 19.89 14.48
CA LYS A 475 15.05 18.85 14.11
C LYS A 475 14.15 19.29 12.97
N ALA A 476 13.75 20.55 12.93
CA ALA A 476 12.98 21.09 11.81
C ALA A 476 13.77 20.99 10.49
N GLN A 477 15.06 21.34 10.52
CA GLN A 477 15.97 21.22 9.40
C GLN A 477 16.04 19.78 8.86
N VAL A 478 16.10 18.77 9.75
CA VAL A 478 16.07 17.35 9.35
C VAL A 478 14.76 17.00 8.63
N MET A 479 13.61 17.43 9.16
CA MET A 479 12.32 17.14 8.53
C MET A 479 12.20 17.76 7.13
N LEU A 480 12.64 19.02 6.97
CA LEU A 480 12.62 19.71 5.68
C LEU A 480 13.59 19.08 4.68
N THR A 481 14.77 18.65 5.15
CA THR A 481 15.76 17.92 4.33
C THR A 481 15.20 16.59 3.82
N GLU A 482 14.50 15.84 4.67
CA GLU A 482 13.86 14.58 4.30
C GLU A 482 12.78 14.81 3.22
N VAL A 483 11.96 15.86 3.35
CA VAL A 483 10.95 16.21 2.33
C VAL A 483 11.58 16.55 0.98
N LEU A 484 12.59 17.44 0.95
CA LEU A 484 13.23 17.81 -0.32
C LEU A 484 13.99 16.65 -0.96
N THR A 485 14.61 15.81 -0.14
CA THR A 485 15.28 14.59 -0.60
C THR A 485 14.28 13.63 -1.24
N ALA A 486 13.13 13.42 -0.59
CA ALA A 486 12.05 12.60 -1.12
C ALA A 486 11.53 13.13 -2.46
N CYS A 487 11.26 14.44 -2.55
CA CYS A 487 10.73 15.05 -3.76
C CYS A 487 11.68 14.85 -4.95
N ARG A 488 12.98 15.12 -4.76
CA ARG A 488 14.00 14.91 -5.79
C ARG A 488 14.13 13.45 -6.19
N ARG A 489 14.18 12.52 -5.22
CA ARG A 489 14.33 11.08 -5.48
C ARG A 489 13.12 10.47 -6.17
N ILE A 490 11.91 10.82 -5.73
CA ILE A 490 10.68 10.32 -6.36
C ILE A 490 10.57 10.86 -7.80
N ALA A 491 10.87 12.14 -8.02
CA ALA A 491 10.89 12.72 -9.37
C ALA A 491 11.95 12.07 -10.27
N GLU A 492 13.17 11.86 -9.77
CA GLU A 492 14.25 11.15 -10.46
C GLU A 492 13.81 9.72 -10.80
N ALA A 493 13.36 8.95 -9.80
CA ALA A 493 12.88 7.58 -9.96
C ALA A 493 11.80 7.50 -11.04
N LYS A 494 10.84 8.43 -11.05
CA LYS A 494 9.76 8.49 -12.04
C LYS A 494 10.28 8.79 -13.46
N SER A 495 11.34 9.57 -13.58
CA SER A 495 11.94 9.94 -14.88
C SER A 495 12.80 8.83 -15.49
N VAL A 496 13.52 8.06 -14.66
CA VAL A 496 14.47 7.03 -15.12
C VAL A 496 13.83 5.66 -15.29
N SER A 497 12.74 5.39 -14.56
CA SER A 497 12.17 4.04 -14.48
C SER A 497 11.30 3.74 -15.69
N THR A 498 11.54 2.58 -16.29
CA THR A 498 10.77 2.07 -17.44
C THR A 498 9.56 1.24 -17.01
N THR A 499 9.59 0.73 -15.77
CA THR A 499 8.53 -0.11 -15.19
C THR A 499 8.12 0.40 -13.81
N ASN A 500 6.87 0.11 -13.41
CA ASN A 500 6.37 0.46 -12.08
C ASN A 500 7.16 -0.24 -10.94
N ALA A 501 7.65 -1.45 -11.19
CA ALA A 501 8.46 -2.19 -10.21
C ALA A 501 9.82 -1.52 -9.98
N GLU A 502 10.48 -1.09 -11.06
CA GLU A 502 11.72 -0.31 -11.03
C GLU A 502 11.51 1.04 -10.34
N TYR A 503 10.42 1.74 -10.67
CA TYR A 503 10.05 2.99 -10.03
C TYR A 503 9.88 2.84 -8.52
N ARG A 504 9.10 1.86 -8.06
CA ARG A 504 8.94 1.58 -6.63
C ARG A 504 10.28 1.26 -5.98
N HIS A 505 11.12 0.43 -6.61
CA HIS A 505 12.45 0.14 -6.06
C HIS A 505 13.31 1.40 -5.88
N ASN A 506 13.34 2.27 -6.90
CA ASN A 506 14.14 3.50 -6.90
C ASN A 506 13.55 4.59 -5.98
N ALA A 507 12.24 4.55 -5.70
CA ALA A 507 11.55 5.47 -4.81
C ALA A 507 11.57 5.04 -3.32
N ARG A 508 12.39 4.06 -2.95
CA ARG A 508 12.58 3.67 -1.54
C ARG A 508 13.26 4.79 -0.74
N PRO A 509 12.93 4.96 0.55
CA PRO A 509 12.01 4.12 1.34
C PRO A 509 10.52 4.48 1.20
N TRP A 510 10.18 5.58 0.53
CA TRP A 510 8.80 6.07 0.42
C TRP A 510 7.84 5.13 -0.31
N SER A 511 8.37 4.18 -1.08
CA SER A 511 7.61 3.12 -1.72
C SER A 511 7.24 1.93 -0.81
N HIS A 512 7.66 1.91 0.46
CA HIS A 512 7.34 0.79 1.36
C HIS A 512 5.83 0.64 1.55
N HIS A 513 5.11 1.76 1.53
CA HIS A 513 3.65 1.83 1.51
C HIS A 513 3.20 2.38 0.15
N PRO A 514 2.72 1.53 -0.78
CA PRO A 514 2.29 1.96 -2.11
C PRO A 514 1.27 3.11 -2.08
N GLU A 515 0.35 3.06 -1.14
CA GLU A 515 -0.68 4.08 -0.93
C GLU A 515 -0.10 5.44 -0.52
N VAL A 516 1.00 5.46 0.24
CA VAL A 516 1.69 6.71 0.63
C VAL A 516 2.38 7.31 -0.58
N LEU A 517 3.06 6.47 -1.38
CA LEU A 517 3.71 6.91 -2.60
C LEU A 517 2.70 7.45 -3.61
N GLU A 518 1.57 6.76 -3.82
CA GLU A 518 0.48 7.19 -4.69
C GLU A 518 -0.09 8.56 -4.27
N ALA A 519 -0.14 8.85 -2.96
CA ALA A 519 -0.58 10.15 -2.45
C ALA A 519 0.39 11.31 -2.74
N VAL A 520 1.69 11.04 -2.93
CA VAL A 520 2.71 12.09 -3.10
C VAL A 520 3.33 12.13 -4.50
N GLU A 521 3.18 11.10 -5.32
CA GLU A 521 3.90 10.96 -6.61
C GLU A 521 3.42 11.86 -7.74
N SER A 522 2.33 12.60 -7.54
CA SER A 522 1.83 13.55 -8.51
C SER A 522 2.82 14.73 -8.63
N THR A 523 3.06 15.22 -9.85
CA THR A 523 4.00 16.33 -10.06
C THR A 523 3.55 17.59 -9.31
N GLU A 524 2.24 17.82 -9.23
CA GLU A 524 1.66 18.95 -8.49
C GLU A 524 1.90 18.81 -6.98
N THR A 525 1.73 17.60 -6.45
CA THR A 525 1.94 17.32 -5.01
C THR A 525 3.40 17.43 -4.61
N LEU A 526 4.32 16.90 -5.43
CA LEU A 526 5.76 17.04 -5.19
C LEU A 526 6.17 18.51 -5.20
N GLN A 527 5.67 19.28 -6.17
CA GLN A 527 5.94 20.71 -6.25
C GLN A 527 5.37 21.46 -5.02
N GLU A 528 4.15 21.13 -4.59
CA GLU A 528 3.54 21.73 -3.40
C GLU A 528 4.37 21.44 -2.14
N LEU A 529 4.82 20.19 -1.95
CA LEU A 529 5.67 19.81 -0.81
C LEU A 529 7.02 20.54 -0.84
N GLU A 530 7.65 20.64 -2.00
CA GLU A 530 8.89 21.40 -2.20
C GLU A 530 8.70 22.88 -1.87
N GLU A 531 7.68 23.53 -2.44
CA GLU A 531 7.37 24.94 -2.18
C GLU A 531 7.07 25.20 -0.70
N GLN A 532 6.31 24.32 -0.04
CA GLN A 532 6.03 24.43 1.39
C GLN A 532 7.29 24.29 2.23
N ALA A 533 8.16 23.32 1.93
CA ALA A 533 9.40 23.11 2.66
C ALA A 533 10.35 24.31 2.49
N GLU A 534 10.50 24.81 1.27
CA GLU A 534 11.30 26.00 0.98
C GLU A 534 10.78 27.25 1.67
N MET A 535 9.46 27.47 1.65
CA MET A 535 8.82 28.62 2.30
C MET A 535 9.07 28.60 3.82
N ILE A 536 8.97 27.43 4.46
CA ILE A 536 9.24 27.27 5.89
C ILE A 536 10.72 27.53 6.19
N ALA A 537 11.62 26.98 5.37
CA ALA A 537 13.06 27.19 5.52
C ALA A 537 13.45 28.67 5.36
N ASP A 538 12.89 29.35 4.36
CA ASP A 538 13.13 30.78 4.13
C ASP A 538 12.59 31.64 5.30
N ALA A 539 11.40 31.33 5.80
CA ALA A 539 10.78 32.06 6.90
C ALA A 539 11.57 31.90 8.22
N ALA A 540 12.17 30.73 8.45
CA ALA A 540 12.93 30.41 9.66
C ALA A 540 14.45 30.65 9.54
N GLY A 541 14.94 31.00 8.36
CA GLY A 541 16.38 31.13 8.10
C GLY A 541 17.13 29.82 8.30
N ILE A 542 16.68 28.75 7.64
CA ILE A 542 17.23 27.40 7.77
C ILE A 542 17.86 26.96 6.46
N ASP A 543 19.14 26.60 6.50
CA ASP A 543 19.79 25.91 5.40
C ASP A 543 19.39 24.44 5.35
N ILE A 544 19.11 23.95 4.16
CA ILE A 544 18.73 22.56 3.94
C ILE A 544 19.94 21.80 3.42
N TYR A 545 20.39 20.84 4.20
CA TYR A 545 21.56 20.01 3.94
C TYR A 545 21.43 18.67 4.64
N SER A 546 22.02 17.62 4.07
CA SER A 546 22.02 16.29 4.66
C SER A 546 22.82 16.28 5.96
N SER A 547 22.13 15.94 7.06
CA SER A 547 22.74 15.76 8.36
C SER A 547 22.76 14.28 8.73
N THR A 548 23.66 13.89 9.64
CA THR A 548 23.73 12.52 10.18
C THR A 548 22.50 12.12 11.00
N ALA A 549 21.57 13.05 11.26
CA ALA A 549 20.32 12.80 11.96
C ALA A 549 19.19 12.29 11.04
N LEU A 550 19.41 12.24 9.72
CA LEU A 550 18.51 11.56 8.79
C LEU A 550 18.46 10.06 9.10
N ALA A 551 17.32 9.42 8.80
CA ALA A 551 17.21 7.98 8.92
C ALA A 551 18.22 7.30 7.96
N PRO A 552 18.83 6.16 8.34
CA PRO A 552 19.87 5.50 7.54
C PRO A 552 19.46 5.13 6.11
N GLU A 553 18.15 4.98 5.88
CA GLU A 553 17.57 4.62 4.59
C GLU A 553 17.41 5.83 3.65
N ILE A 554 17.50 7.05 4.18
CA ILE A 554 17.33 8.29 3.42
C ILE A 554 18.69 8.68 2.83
N PRO A 555 18.80 8.86 1.51
CA PRO A 555 20.07 9.19 0.88
C PRO A 555 20.56 10.57 1.29
N HIS A 556 21.84 10.69 1.64
CA HIS A 556 22.50 11.97 1.89
C HIS A 556 22.84 12.64 0.55
N LEU A 557 22.20 13.76 0.26
CA LEU A 557 22.42 14.59 -0.93
C LEU A 557 23.41 15.75 -0.71
N GLY A 558 24.06 15.81 0.47
CA GLY A 558 24.94 16.91 0.85
C GLY A 558 24.16 18.21 1.01
N PHE A 559 24.70 19.33 0.51
CA PHE A 559 24.01 20.61 0.56
C PHE A 559 22.89 20.69 -0.49
N ILE A 560 21.65 20.95 -0.04
CA ILE A 560 20.47 20.97 -0.91
C ILE A 560 20.14 22.40 -1.35
N ARG A 561 20.12 23.34 -0.39
CA ARG A 561 19.64 24.71 -0.60
C ARG A 561 19.98 25.65 0.56
N ALA A 562 20.37 26.90 0.24
CA ALA A 562 20.47 27.99 1.21
C ALA A 562 19.09 28.66 1.43
N HIS A 563 18.80 29.13 2.64
CA HIS A 563 17.64 30.02 2.84
C HIS A 563 17.86 31.38 2.16
N LYS A 564 16.77 32.06 1.77
CA LYS A 564 16.81 33.37 1.09
C LYS A 564 16.96 34.60 2.02
N GLY A 565 17.14 34.37 3.32
CA GLY A 565 17.26 35.43 4.34
C GLY A 565 18.67 36.02 4.43
N THR A 566 18.85 37.04 5.29
CA THR A 566 20.18 37.59 5.60
C THR A 566 21.02 36.54 6.32
N ARG A 567 22.24 36.27 5.83
CA ARG A 567 23.16 35.33 6.46
C ARG A 567 23.62 35.83 7.83
N GLY A 568 23.65 34.91 8.80
CA GLY A 568 23.98 35.14 10.20
C GLY A 568 22.76 35.48 11.06
N GLU A 569 21.57 35.61 10.48
CA GLU A 569 20.33 35.92 11.19
C GLU A 569 19.39 34.69 11.30
N GLY A 570 19.65 33.64 10.52
CA GLY A 570 18.84 32.43 10.48
C GLY A 570 19.04 31.50 11.68
N LEU A 571 18.02 30.67 11.95
CA LEU A 571 18.00 29.79 13.11
C LEU A 571 18.88 28.54 12.97
N ALA A 572 19.14 28.09 11.73
CA ALA A 572 19.98 26.94 11.47
C ALA A 572 20.73 27.13 10.14
N GLU A 573 21.75 27.98 10.18
CA GLU A 573 22.64 28.25 9.05
C GLU A 573 23.91 27.42 9.13
N LEU A 574 24.43 27.00 7.97
CA LEU A 574 25.81 26.57 7.87
C LEU A 574 26.76 27.78 8.01
N PRO A 575 27.90 27.64 8.70
CA PRO A 575 28.92 28.69 8.74
C PRO A 575 29.36 29.06 7.32
N LYS A 576 29.56 30.36 7.06
CA LYS A 576 30.04 30.86 5.74
C LYS A 576 31.33 30.19 5.25
N ASP A 577 32.19 29.78 6.19
CA ASP A 577 33.49 29.18 5.88
C ASP A 577 33.43 27.66 5.64
N ASP A 578 32.26 27.03 5.88
CA ASP A 578 32.00 25.59 5.68
C ASP A 578 31.15 25.31 4.42
N GLU A 579 31.11 26.27 3.49
CA GLU A 579 30.45 26.14 2.18
C GLU A 579 30.96 24.91 1.38
N PRO A 580 30.21 24.42 0.35
CA PRO A 580 29.77 23.03 0.13
C PRO A 580 30.83 21.91 0.08
N GLU A 581 32.12 22.23 0.08
CA GLU A 581 33.21 21.26 0.03
C GLU A 581 33.19 20.29 1.23
N ARG A 582 32.94 20.76 2.46
CA ARG A 582 32.85 19.86 3.64
C ARG A 582 31.57 19.03 3.66
N ALA A 583 30.42 19.64 3.40
CA ALA A 583 29.14 18.92 3.34
C ALA A 583 29.14 17.85 2.23
N ASN A 584 29.78 18.13 1.10
CA ASN A 584 29.96 17.14 0.04
C ASN A 584 30.99 16.06 0.42
N GLN A 585 32.06 16.40 1.17
CA GLN A 585 33.01 15.41 1.68
C GLN A 585 32.38 14.46 2.72
N GLU A 586 31.44 14.92 3.54
CA GLU A 586 30.70 14.07 4.48
C GLU A 586 29.65 13.21 3.77
N ALA A 587 28.97 13.70 2.73
CA ALA A 587 28.01 12.91 1.96
C ALA A 587 28.65 11.79 1.12
N VAL A 588 29.94 11.91 0.78
CA VAL A 588 30.71 10.90 0.02
C VAL A 588 31.28 9.80 0.94
N LYS A 589 31.36 10.05 2.25
CA LYS A 589 31.78 9.06 3.25
C LYS A 589 30.59 8.25 3.72
#